data_AF-I4LVK9-F1
#
_entry.id   AF-I4LVK9-F1
#
_cell.length_a   1.000
_cell.length_b   1.000
_cell.length_c   1.000
_cell.angle_alpha   90.00
_cell.angle_beta   90.00
_cell.angle_gamma   90.00
#
_symmetry.space_group_name_H-M   'P 1'
#
loop_
_entity.id
_entity.type
_entity.pdbx_description
1 polymer ?
#
loop_
_entity_poly.entity_id
_entity_poly.type
_entity_poly.pdbx_seq_one_letter_code
_entity_poly.pdbx_strand_id
1 'polypeptide(L)'
;MSRFNLLDEPWISVIVDEKGHNKLVSITDAFKHASEYKALAGDMKTQDFALLRILLAVLHTVFSRYDIQGNSREFDSDEDDKEDFNKETMNIWREVWNSKKFPDVVFKYLEQWHDRFYLFDDKYPFLQVLKQDIDSKKLGGKSPSEISGKNINRLISESNNKIAVFSPKDNVDNNKSSLTEAQLARWIIMLQSYVGLADKTIFGTEKYKASKGWLFDLGGIYIEGENLFETLMLNCVLVGEMQSPEKRQKPCWEYSGAENIENSFYETFIDNISQLYTRWSRAIYINPDISIDSPISFSIVKLPDINHQNAFIEPMTVWQYNKERENKDKYTPRKHKVEESMWRSFGLLTLQDSDDGILKNHKPCIMEWLNKISKDIEGSSISLQAVSMKDDGNATSWVPTDEICDTLHIDEVVVTDNSDNGWVGRINNEVEYTRSAIGFIYRQFLLDICEIRNRNKDDTTKYADKCISHIYFLVDKPFRQWLANIKPKDLMNERCTQWRNTLHSILINEAKGMLENATLRDFTGRPAMQSEKETTKNIVTAYSIFTSRLKKLSKK
;
A
#
# COMPACT_ATOMS: atom_id res chain seq x y z
N MET A 1 10.35 -22.29 -27.65
CA MET A 1 9.01 -22.06 -28.24
C MET A 1 8.29 -21.07 -27.34
N SER A 2 7.92 -19.92 -27.85
CA SER A 2 7.21 -18.88 -27.09
C SER A 2 5.79 -19.35 -26.79
N ARG A 3 5.36 -19.27 -25.53
CA ARG A 3 4.00 -19.66 -25.14
C ARG A 3 3.47 -18.82 -23.98
N PHE A 4 2.14 -18.74 -23.91
CA PHE A 4 1.39 -17.99 -22.92
C PHE A 4 1.71 -16.47 -22.93
N ASN A 5 1.24 -15.77 -23.96
CA ASN A 5 1.41 -14.32 -24.07
C ASN A 5 0.41 -13.58 -23.17
N LEU A 6 0.91 -12.74 -22.28
CA LEU A 6 0.10 -12.02 -21.28
C LEU A 6 -0.82 -10.95 -21.90
N LEU A 7 -0.59 -10.54 -23.14
CA LEU A 7 -1.47 -9.63 -23.89
C LEU A 7 -2.71 -10.33 -24.45
N ASP A 8 -2.63 -11.64 -24.70
CA ASP A 8 -3.67 -12.40 -25.40
C ASP A 8 -4.39 -13.38 -24.47
N GLU A 9 -3.63 -14.06 -23.60
CA GLU A 9 -4.15 -15.12 -22.75
C GLU A 9 -4.88 -14.57 -21.52
N PRO A 10 -5.93 -15.24 -21.03
CA PRO A 10 -6.65 -14.81 -19.85
C PRO A 10 -5.92 -15.19 -18.56
N TRP A 11 -5.38 -14.21 -17.83
CA TRP A 11 -4.64 -14.46 -16.58
C TRP A 11 -4.88 -13.43 -15.47
N ILE A 12 -5.38 -12.24 -15.81
CA ILE A 12 -5.75 -11.21 -14.83
C ILE A 12 -7.16 -11.53 -14.33
N SER A 13 -7.33 -11.70 -13.02
CA SER A 13 -8.64 -11.90 -12.42
C SER A 13 -9.30 -10.55 -12.15
N VAL A 14 -10.52 -10.36 -12.66
CA VAL A 14 -11.33 -9.14 -12.49
C VAL A 14 -12.73 -9.48 -12.00
N ILE A 15 -13.33 -8.55 -11.26
CA ILE A 15 -14.75 -8.60 -10.88
C ILE A 15 -15.58 -8.02 -12.03
N VAL A 16 -16.58 -8.76 -12.51
CA VAL A 16 -17.42 -8.33 -13.65
C VAL A 16 -18.79 -7.80 -13.27
N ASP A 17 -19.24 -8.00 -12.03
CA ASP A 17 -20.55 -7.54 -11.56
C ASP A 17 -20.63 -7.32 -10.04
N GLU A 18 -21.74 -6.75 -9.60
CA GLU A 18 -22.06 -6.48 -8.17
C GLU A 18 -22.22 -7.77 -7.33
N LYS A 19 -22.34 -8.94 -7.96
CA LYS A 19 -22.42 -10.23 -7.25
C LYS A 19 -21.04 -10.78 -6.92
N GLY A 20 -19.97 -10.13 -7.39
CA GLY A 20 -18.60 -10.56 -7.16
C GLY A 20 -18.16 -11.71 -8.05
N HIS A 21 -18.80 -11.91 -9.22
CA HIS A 21 -18.32 -12.92 -10.16
C HIS A 21 -16.95 -12.51 -10.72
N ASN A 22 -16.04 -13.47 -10.77
CA ASN A 22 -14.69 -13.27 -11.29
C ASN A 22 -14.55 -13.84 -12.71
N LYS A 23 -13.73 -13.16 -13.52
CA LYS A 23 -13.33 -13.61 -14.86
C LYS A 23 -11.83 -13.43 -15.03
N LEU A 24 -11.18 -14.37 -15.71
CA LEU A 24 -9.80 -14.18 -16.19
C LEU A 24 -9.82 -13.46 -17.55
N VAL A 25 -8.98 -12.43 -17.67
CA VAL A 25 -8.84 -11.60 -18.88
C VAL A 25 -7.37 -11.35 -19.19
N SER A 26 -7.05 -11.00 -20.43
CA SER A 26 -5.70 -10.61 -20.84
C SER A 26 -5.41 -9.16 -20.49
N ILE A 27 -4.16 -8.69 -20.65
CA ILE A 27 -3.83 -7.26 -20.51
C ILE A 27 -4.62 -6.42 -21.54
N THR A 28 -4.73 -6.89 -22.78
CA THR A 28 -5.48 -6.20 -23.84
C THR A 28 -6.95 -6.07 -23.45
N ASP A 29 -7.59 -7.15 -23.00
CA ASP A 29 -8.98 -7.11 -22.55
C ASP A 29 -9.17 -6.25 -21.30
N ALA A 30 -8.21 -6.25 -20.36
CA ALA A 30 -8.24 -5.44 -19.15
C ALA A 30 -8.31 -3.94 -19.47
N PHE A 31 -7.56 -3.47 -20.49
CA PHE A 31 -7.66 -2.08 -20.96
C PHE A 31 -8.92 -1.85 -21.82
N LYS A 32 -9.21 -2.75 -22.76
CA LYS A 32 -10.33 -2.59 -23.71
C LYS A 32 -11.70 -2.50 -23.02
N HIS A 33 -11.88 -3.30 -21.98
CA HIS A 33 -13.13 -3.41 -21.22
C HIS A 33 -12.99 -2.86 -19.79
N ALA A 34 -12.03 -1.97 -19.54
CA ALA A 34 -11.70 -1.46 -18.21
C ALA A 34 -12.92 -0.82 -17.48
N SER A 35 -13.83 -0.18 -18.20
CA SER A 35 -15.04 0.41 -17.61
C SER A 35 -16.15 -0.60 -17.30
N GLU A 36 -16.04 -1.83 -17.81
CA GLU A 36 -16.97 -2.94 -17.53
C GLU A 36 -16.56 -3.75 -16.29
N TYR A 37 -15.29 -3.67 -15.89
CA TYR A 37 -14.75 -4.42 -14.74
C TYR A 37 -14.76 -3.55 -13.49
N LYS A 38 -15.24 -4.09 -12.36
CA LYS A 38 -15.33 -3.35 -11.10
C LYS A 38 -13.97 -3.14 -10.44
N ALA A 39 -13.17 -4.19 -10.34
CA ALA A 39 -11.86 -4.16 -9.70
C ALA A 39 -11.01 -5.34 -10.13
N LEU A 40 -9.70 -5.27 -9.84
CA LEU A 40 -8.83 -6.44 -9.81
C LEU A 40 -9.25 -7.37 -8.65
N ALA A 41 -9.16 -8.67 -8.89
CA ALA A 41 -9.54 -9.73 -7.94
C ALA A 41 -8.58 -10.91 -8.02
N GLY A 42 -7.29 -10.63 -7.96
CA GLY A 42 -6.24 -11.62 -7.81
C GLY A 42 -6.34 -12.38 -6.49
N ASP A 43 -5.35 -13.25 -6.25
CA ASP A 43 -5.33 -14.13 -5.09
C ASP A 43 -5.13 -13.36 -3.77
N MET A 44 -4.57 -12.14 -3.82
CA MET A 44 -4.23 -11.29 -2.68
C MET A 44 -4.32 -9.80 -3.06
N LYS A 45 -4.65 -8.90 -2.12
CA LYS A 45 -4.67 -7.44 -2.38
C LYS A 45 -3.29 -6.87 -2.68
N THR A 46 -2.24 -7.44 -2.11
CA THR A 46 -0.85 -7.13 -2.43
C THR A 46 -0.47 -7.52 -3.86
N GLN A 47 -1.04 -8.62 -4.38
CA GLN A 47 -0.89 -9.04 -5.77
C GLN A 47 -1.63 -8.08 -6.72
N ASP A 48 -2.86 -7.67 -6.37
CA ASP A 48 -3.63 -6.67 -7.12
C ASP A 48 -2.88 -5.34 -7.20
N PHE A 49 -2.31 -4.87 -6.08
CA PHE A 49 -1.55 -3.62 -6.04
C PHE A 49 -0.29 -3.67 -6.91
N ALA A 50 0.44 -4.78 -6.93
CA ALA A 50 1.57 -4.96 -7.82
C ALA A 50 1.16 -4.98 -9.30
N LEU A 51 0.05 -5.65 -9.62
CA LEU A 51 -0.48 -5.72 -10.98
C LEU A 51 -1.02 -4.36 -11.46
N LEU A 52 -1.72 -3.61 -10.61
CA LEU A 52 -2.17 -2.24 -10.90
C LEU A 52 -1.00 -1.39 -11.39
N ARG A 53 0.17 -1.51 -10.75
CA ARG A 53 1.38 -0.75 -11.11
C ARG A 53 1.98 -1.19 -12.45
N ILE A 54 1.91 -2.47 -12.80
CA ILE A 54 2.27 -2.94 -14.15
C ILE A 54 1.38 -2.28 -15.21
N LEU A 55 0.06 -2.26 -14.98
CA LEU A 55 -0.89 -1.62 -15.90
C LEU A 55 -0.67 -0.10 -15.98
N LEU A 56 -0.43 0.55 -14.86
CA LEU A 56 -0.09 1.98 -14.85
C LEU A 56 1.22 2.27 -15.58
N ALA A 57 2.23 1.41 -15.48
CA ALA A 57 3.49 1.60 -16.20
C ALA A 57 3.29 1.65 -17.73
N VAL A 58 2.31 0.90 -18.27
CA VAL A 58 1.88 1.02 -19.67
C VAL A 58 1.32 2.43 -19.93
N LEU A 59 0.35 2.89 -19.12
CA LEU A 59 -0.30 4.19 -19.31
C LEU A 59 0.67 5.36 -19.18
N HIS A 60 1.55 5.37 -18.17
CA HIS A 60 2.59 6.38 -18.01
C HIS A 60 3.51 6.44 -19.24
N THR A 61 3.89 5.28 -19.77
CA THR A 61 4.78 5.21 -20.95
C THR A 61 4.10 5.69 -22.22
N VAL A 62 2.83 5.31 -22.43
CA VAL A 62 2.07 5.71 -23.62
C VAL A 62 1.76 7.21 -23.58
N PHE A 63 1.18 7.72 -22.50
CA PHE A 63 0.73 9.11 -22.42
C PHE A 63 1.88 10.12 -22.26
N SER A 64 3.08 9.68 -21.89
CA SER A 64 4.27 10.54 -21.94
C SER A 64 4.88 10.63 -23.34
N ARG A 65 4.58 9.67 -24.25
CA ARG A 65 5.25 9.53 -25.56
C ARG A 65 4.32 9.76 -26.75
N TYR A 66 3.01 9.73 -26.53
CA TYR A 66 2.03 9.89 -27.60
C TYR A 66 0.83 10.74 -27.15
N ASP A 67 0.23 11.46 -28.09
CA ASP A 67 -1.12 12.02 -27.92
C ASP A 67 -2.21 10.94 -28.11
N ILE A 68 -3.49 11.31 -27.92
CA ILE A 68 -4.60 10.36 -28.04
C ILE A 68 -4.83 9.88 -29.49
N GLN A 69 -4.36 10.63 -30.50
CA GLN A 69 -4.39 10.24 -31.92
C GLN A 69 -3.26 9.28 -32.28
N GLY A 70 -2.26 9.15 -31.41
CA GLY A 70 -1.09 8.29 -31.59
C GLY A 70 0.08 8.99 -32.28
N ASN A 71 0.10 10.31 -32.35
CA ASN A 71 1.27 11.05 -32.81
C ASN A 71 2.32 11.05 -31.70
N SER A 72 3.58 10.82 -32.07
CA SER A 72 4.70 10.85 -31.14
C SER A 72 4.89 12.25 -30.58
N ARG A 73 5.16 12.32 -29.28
CA ARG A 73 5.59 13.53 -28.58
C ARG A 73 6.80 13.15 -27.72
N GLU A 74 7.91 13.84 -27.93
CA GLU A 74 9.10 13.71 -27.10
C GLU A 74 9.44 15.12 -26.62
N PHE A 75 9.79 15.24 -25.35
CA PHE A 75 10.19 16.52 -24.78
C PHE A 75 11.63 16.83 -25.20
N ASP A 76 11.83 17.94 -25.89
CA ASP A 76 13.14 18.49 -26.21
C ASP A 76 13.39 19.75 -25.37
N SER A 77 14.40 19.72 -24.50
CA SER A 77 14.71 20.86 -23.63
C SER A 77 15.15 22.13 -24.39
N ASP A 78 15.57 21.99 -25.65
CA ASP A 78 16.00 23.11 -26.48
C ASP A 78 14.82 23.77 -27.23
N GLU A 79 13.72 23.04 -27.45
CA GLU A 79 12.56 23.49 -28.24
C GLU A 79 11.27 23.66 -27.42
N ASP A 80 11.10 22.87 -26.35
CA ASP A 80 9.85 22.79 -25.58
C ASP A 80 9.94 23.48 -24.22
N ASP A 81 8.84 24.13 -23.84
CA ASP A 81 8.63 24.58 -22.46
C ASP A 81 7.97 23.48 -21.61
N LYS A 82 8.50 23.26 -20.40
CA LYS A 82 8.01 22.22 -19.48
C LYS A 82 6.57 22.44 -19.03
N GLU A 83 6.14 23.69 -18.81
CA GLU A 83 4.77 23.99 -18.40
C GLU A 83 3.78 23.71 -19.53
N ASP A 84 4.12 24.09 -20.76
CA ASP A 84 3.30 23.82 -21.94
C ASP A 84 3.19 22.31 -22.22
N PHE A 85 4.31 21.57 -22.19
CA PHE A 85 4.29 20.11 -22.37
C PHE A 85 3.44 19.40 -21.29
N ASN A 86 3.53 19.89 -20.04
CA ASN A 86 2.71 19.38 -18.95
C ASN A 86 1.23 19.72 -19.12
N LYS A 87 0.90 20.89 -19.65
CA LYS A 87 -0.48 21.29 -19.93
C LYS A 87 -1.12 20.39 -21.00
N GLU A 88 -0.38 20.08 -22.06
CA GLU A 88 -0.79 19.10 -23.07
C GLU A 88 -0.98 17.71 -22.46
N THR A 89 -0.04 17.27 -21.61
CA THR A 89 -0.13 15.98 -20.90
C THR A 89 -1.39 15.92 -20.02
N MET A 90 -1.73 17.01 -19.35
CA MET A 90 -2.99 17.11 -18.60
C MET A 90 -4.22 17.08 -19.50
N ASN A 91 -4.16 17.64 -20.71
CA ASN A 91 -5.27 17.56 -21.67
C ASN A 91 -5.48 16.12 -22.15
N ILE A 92 -4.41 15.37 -22.44
CA ILE A 92 -4.48 13.93 -22.74
C ILE A 92 -5.19 13.19 -21.61
N TRP A 93 -4.81 13.44 -20.35
CA TRP A 93 -5.47 12.81 -19.20
C TRP A 93 -6.98 13.10 -19.18
N ARG A 94 -7.36 14.37 -19.36
CA ARG A 94 -8.78 14.80 -19.36
C ARG A 94 -9.58 14.21 -20.51
N GLU A 95 -9.00 14.18 -21.71
CA GLU A 95 -9.66 13.60 -22.89
C GLU A 95 -9.93 12.11 -22.70
N VAL A 96 -8.94 11.37 -22.19
CA VAL A 96 -9.10 9.95 -21.85
C VAL A 96 -10.16 9.78 -20.76
N TRP A 97 -10.07 10.54 -19.66
CA TRP A 97 -11.04 10.51 -18.54
C TRP A 97 -12.47 10.73 -19.01
N ASN A 98 -12.70 11.74 -19.84
CA ASN A 98 -14.02 12.10 -20.37
C ASN A 98 -14.56 11.06 -21.36
N SER A 99 -13.68 10.40 -22.13
CA SER A 99 -14.08 9.34 -23.05
C SER A 99 -14.48 8.03 -22.36
N LYS A 100 -14.08 7.85 -21.10
CA LYS A 100 -14.31 6.65 -20.27
C LYS A 100 -13.78 5.35 -20.91
N LYS A 101 -12.80 5.47 -21.82
CA LYS A 101 -12.17 4.38 -22.57
C LYS A 101 -10.70 4.72 -22.87
N PHE A 102 -9.87 3.71 -23.00
CA PHE A 102 -8.47 3.92 -23.42
C PHE A 102 -8.37 4.05 -24.95
N PRO A 103 -7.54 4.99 -25.45
CA PRO A 103 -7.40 5.24 -26.88
C PRO A 103 -6.57 4.15 -27.59
N ASP A 104 -6.73 4.04 -28.90
CA ASP A 104 -6.08 3.01 -29.75
C ASP A 104 -4.55 2.96 -29.61
N VAL A 105 -3.92 4.10 -29.28
CA VAL A 105 -2.48 4.18 -29.08
C VAL A 105 -1.96 3.28 -27.96
N VAL A 106 -2.77 3.01 -26.91
CA VAL A 106 -2.40 2.07 -25.84
C VAL A 106 -2.23 0.66 -26.41
N PHE A 107 -3.16 0.21 -27.25
CA PHE A 107 -3.11 -1.11 -27.86
C PHE A 107 -2.00 -1.21 -28.92
N LYS A 108 -1.77 -0.16 -29.70
CA LYS A 108 -0.64 -0.11 -30.66
C LYS A 108 0.71 -0.23 -29.96
N TYR A 109 0.88 0.43 -28.81
CA TYR A 109 2.10 0.30 -28.00
C TYR A 109 2.29 -1.13 -27.49
N LEU A 110 1.23 -1.76 -26.96
CA LEU A 110 1.30 -3.14 -26.48
C LEU A 110 1.63 -4.12 -27.61
N GLU A 111 1.00 -3.96 -28.77
CA GLU A 111 1.26 -4.76 -29.98
C GLU A 111 2.73 -4.62 -30.44
N GLN A 112 3.30 -3.41 -30.42
CA GLN A 112 4.71 -3.20 -30.74
C GLN A 112 5.65 -4.01 -29.83
N TRP A 113 5.24 -4.26 -28.59
CA TRP A 113 6.02 -5.00 -27.60
C TRP A 113 5.50 -6.44 -27.40
N HIS A 114 4.66 -6.97 -28.28
CA HIS A 114 4.02 -8.28 -28.14
C HIS A 114 5.00 -9.40 -27.78
N ASP A 115 6.15 -9.44 -28.47
CA ASP A 115 7.23 -10.41 -28.26
C ASP A 115 7.88 -10.36 -26.85
N ARG A 116 7.60 -9.32 -26.05
CA ARG A 116 8.15 -9.13 -24.70
C ARG A 116 7.22 -9.58 -23.58
N PHE A 117 6.00 -10.00 -23.92
CA PHE A 117 4.96 -10.37 -22.96
C PHE A 117 4.69 -11.88 -22.89
N TYR A 118 5.51 -12.71 -23.54
CA TYR A 118 5.47 -14.16 -23.33
C TYR A 118 5.99 -14.52 -21.94
N LEU A 119 5.21 -15.29 -21.18
CA LEU A 119 5.63 -15.81 -19.87
C LEU A 119 6.78 -16.80 -20.02
N PHE A 120 6.77 -17.60 -21.09
CA PHE A 120 7.83 -18.55 -21.43
C PHE A 120 8.37 -18.22 -22.81
N ASP A 121 9.62 -17.76 -22.85
CA ASP A 121 10.31 -17.38 -24.07
C ASP A 121 11.81 -17.61 -23.89
N ASP A 122 12.52 -17.94 -24.97
CA ASP A 122 13.97 -18.20 -24.95
C ASP A 122 14.81 -16.95 -25.19
N LYS A 123 14.17 -15.80 -25.46
CA LYS A 123 14.83 -14.53 -25.75
C LYS A 123 14.36 -13.39 -24.85
N TYR A 124 13.05 -13.26 -24.61
CA TYR A 124 12.42 -12.17 -23.89
C TYR A 124 11.31 -12.64 -22.91
N PRO A 125 11.60 -13.56 -21.97
CA PRO A 125 10.59 -14.00 -21.02
C PRO A 125 10.19 -12.83 -20.10
N PHE A 126 8.89 -12.58 -19.96
CA PHE A 126 8.35 -11.44 -19.23
C PHE A 126 8.80 -11.45 -17.76
N LEU A 127 9.39 -10.34 -17.29
CA LEU A 127 9.94 -10.14 -15.93
C LEU A 127 10.97 -11.19 -15.49
N GLN A 128 11.64 -11.82 -16.46
CA GLN A 128 12.58 -12.92 -16.26
C GLN A 128 13.87 -12.67 -17.04
N VAL A 129 14.87 -13.51 -16.77
CA VAL A 129 16.18 -13.49 -17.42
C VAL A 129 16.42 -14.77 -18.18
N LEU A 130 17.44 -14.79 -19.05
CA LEU A 130 17.87 -16.00 -19.73
C LEU A 130 18.80 -16.81 -18.85
N LYS A 131 18.94 -18.11 -19.16
CA LYS A 131 19.82 -19.02 -18.41
C LYS A 131 21.27 -18.50 -18.32
N GLN A 132 21.78 -17.94 -19.40
CA GLN A 132 23.14 -17.38 -19.49
C GLN A 132 23.35 -16.12 -18.63
N ASP A 133 22.27 -15.45 -18.22
CA ASP A 133 22.34 -14.24 -17.40
C ASP A 133 22.66 -14.57 -15.95
N ILE A 134 22.34 -15.80 -15.50
CA ILE A 134 22.58 -16.30 -14.15
C ILE A 134 23.60 -17.47 -14.12
N ASP A 135 24.52 -17.50 -15.08
CA ASP A 135 25.62 -18.47 -15.12
C ASP A 135 26.49 -18.38 -13.85
N SER A 136 26.97 -19.51 -13.34
CA SER A 136 27.74 -19.57 -12.10
C SER A 136 28.97 -18.65 -12.09
N LYS A 137 29.58 -18.36 -13.26
CA LYS A 137 30.68 -17.40 -13.38
C LYS A 137 30.27 -15.98 -12.97
N LYS A 138 29.03 -15.58 -13.29
CA LYS A 138 28.45 -14.27 -12.90
C LYS A 138 28.04 -14.23 -11.42
N LEU A 139 27.99 -15.39 -10.75
CA LEU A 139 27.54 -15.57 -9.37
C LEU A 139 28.68 -15.94 -8.41
N GLY A 140 29.93 -15.63 -8.78
CA GLY A 140 31.10 -15.95 -7.96
C GLY A 140 31.34 -17.45 -7.76
N GLY A 141 30.97 -18.27 -8.75
CA GLY A 141 31.10 -19.73 -8.74
C GLY A 141 29.95 -20.47 -8.05
N LYS A 142 28.91 -19.76 -7.58
CA LYS A 142 27.75 -20.37 -6.91
C LYS A 142 26.63 -20.69 -7.90
N SER A 143 25.76 -21.62 -7.52
CA SER A 143 24.49 -21.84 -8.21
C SER A 143 23.44 -20.80 -7.81
N PRO A 144 22.50 -20.45 -8.71
CA PRO A 144 21.34 -19.65 -8.34
C PRO A 144 20.54 -20.33 -7.22
N SER A 145 19.80 -19.54 -6.44
CA SER A 145 18.93 -20.08 -5.40
C SER A 145 17.69 -20.68 -6.05
N GLU A 146 17.26 -21.85 -5.59
CA GLU A 146 16.05 -22.51 -6.07
C GLU A 146 14.84 -22.11 -5.21
N ILE A 147 13.71 -21.86 -5.86
CA ILE A 147 12.43 -21.55 -5.22
C ILE A 147 11.30 -22.32 -5.92
N SER A 148 10.33 -22.79 -5.15
CA SER A 148 9.21 -23.59 -5.66
C SER A 148 7.87 -22.85 -5.56
N GLY A 149 6.86 -23.33 -6.29
CA GLY A 149 5.52 -22.72 -6.36
C GLY A 149 4.89 -22.48 -4.98
N LYS A 150 5.07 -23.40 -4.03
CA LYS A 150 4.55 -23.24 -2.66
C LYS A 150 5.23 -22.14 -1.84
N ASN A 151 6.43 -21.71 -2.22
CA ASN A 151 7.14 -20.64 -1.54
C ASN A 151 6.70 -19.25 -2.03
N ILE A 152 6.16 -19.17 -3.25
CA ILE A 152 5.66 -17.92 -3.83
C ILE A 152 4.15 -17.80 -3.70
N ASN A 153 3.41 -18.91 -3.61
CA ASN A 153 1.98 -18.90 -3.34
C ASN A 153 1.74 -18.52 -1.87
N ARG A 154 1.47 -17.24 -1.63
CA ARG A 154 1.34 -16.65 -0.29
C ARG A 154 -0.05 -16.74 0.33
N LEU A 155 -1.01 -17.37 -0.36
CA LEU A 155 -2.28 -17.76 0.27
C LEU A 155 -2.04 -18.61 1.52
N ILE A 156 -0.99 -19.44 1.48
CA ILE A 156 -0.47 -20.16 2.64
C ILE A 156 1.04 -20.05 2.64
N SER A 157 1.58 -19.20 3.52
CA SER A 157 3.02 -19.02 3.64
C SER A 157 3.69 -20.26 4.24
N GLU A 158 4.58 -20.88 3.47
CA GLU A 158 5.45 -21.95 3.97
C GLU A 158 6.90 -21.84 3.46
N SER A 159 7.81 -22.50 4.16
CA SER A 159 9.23 -22.55 3.81
C SER A 159 9.75 -23.98 3.94
N ASN A 160 10.96 -24.22 3.42
CA ASN A 160 11.63 -25.52 3.58
C ASN A 160 11.84 -25.90 5.06
N ASN A 161 11.84 -24.93 5.98
CA ASN A 161 12.02 -25.15 7.42
C ASN A 161 10.72 -25.11 8.24
N LYS A 162 9.62 -24.59 7.67
CA LYS A 162 8.31 -24.47 8.31
C LYS A 162 7.23 -24.85 7.30
N ILE A 163 6.78 -26.09 7.39
CA ILE A 163 5.78 -26.67 6.49
C ILE A 163 4.39 -26.28 6.98
N ALA A 164 3.50 -25.91 6.06
CA ALA A 164 2.10 -25.66 6.40
C ALA A 164 1.36 -26.99 6.60
N VAL A 165 1.03 -27.32 7.85
CA VAL A 165 0.33 -28.57 8.20
C VAL A 165 -1.15 -28.52 7.78
N PHE A 166 -1.78 -27.35 7.86
CA PHE A 166 -3.15 -27.12 7.44
C PHE A 166 -3.16 -26.41 6.08
N SER A 167 -3.14 -27.20 5.00
CA SER A 167 -3.20 -26.72 3.62
C SER A 167 -4.35 -27.40 2.88
N PRO A 168 -5.10 -26.68 2.02
CA PRO A 168 -6.15 -27.26 1.18
C PRO A 168 -5.55 -28.13 0.05
N LYS A 169 -4.24 -28.02 -0.21
CA LYS A 169 -3.51 -28.93 -1.08
C LYS A 169 -2.74 -29.93 -0.22
N ASP A 170 -2.89 -31.21 -0.52
CA ASP A 170 -2.04 -32.25 0.04
C ASP A 170 -0.60 -32.09 -0.48
N ASN A 171 0.34 -32.75 0.19
CA ASN A 171 1.76 -32.71 -0.18
C ASN A 171 2.22 -33.95 -0.96
N VAL A 172 1.29 -34.81 -1.42
CA VAL A 172 1.62 -35.94 -2.30
C VAL A 172 2.11 -35.37 -3.62
N ASP A 173 3.18 -35.95 -4.15
CA ASP A 173 3.83 -35.54 -5.41
C ASP A 173 4.13 -34.04 -5.49
N ASN A 174 4.36 -33.38 -4.35
CA ASN A 174 4.64 -31.94 -4.25
C ASN A 174 3.54 -31.04 -4.87
N ASN A 175 2.29 -31.48 -4.84
CA ASN A 175 1.11 -30.78 -5.37
C ASN A 175 0.95 -29.32 -4.87
N LYS A 176 1.43 -29.01 -3.66
CA LYS A 176 1.48 -27.64 -3.14
C LYS A 176 2.24 -26.65 -4.03
N SER A 177 3.22 -27.13 -4.79
CA SER A 177 4.00 -26.32 -5.73
C SER A 177 3.40 -26.25 -7.13
N SER A 178 2.29 -26.93 -7.42
CA SER A 178 1.60 -26.83 -8.70
C SER A 178 0.86 -25.50 -8.81
N LEU A 179 1.04 -24.81 -9.93
CA LEU A 179 0.41 -23.53 -10.29
C LEU A 179 0.00 -23.61 -11.76
N THR A 180 -1.13 -23.00 -12.12
CA THR A 180 -1.46 -22.74 -13.54
C THR A 180 -0.57 -21.64 -14.10
N GLU A 181 -0.47 -21.51 -15.44
CA GLU A 181 0.27 -20.39 -16.05
C GLU A 181 -0.26 -19.03 -15.58
N ALA A 182 -1.59 -18.90 -15.49
CA ALA A 182 -2.23 -17.67 -15.02
C ALA A 182 -1.83 -17.32 -13.59
N GLN A 183 -1.79 -18.32 -12.69
CA GLN A 183 -1.30 -18.13 -11.32
C GLN A 183 0.19 -17.77 -11.30
N LEU A 184 1.01 -18.48 -12.08
CA LEU A 184 2.44 -18.23 -12.15
C LEU A 184 2.75 -16.81 -12.61
N ALA A 185 2.06 -16.30 -13.64
CA ALA A 185 2.20 -14.91 -14.09
C ALA A 185 1.96 -13.91 -12.96
N ARG A 186 0.84 -14.05 -12.22
CA ARG A 186 0.52 -13.17 -11.08
C ARG A 186 1.53 -13.31 -9.93
N TRP A 187 1.99 -14.53 -9.64
CA TRP A 187 2.98 -14.76 -8.58
C TRP A 187 4.39 -14.29 -8.94
N ILE A 188 4.79 -14.26 -10.22
CA ILE A 188 6.07 -13.64 -10.64
C ILE A 188 6.05 -12.13 -10.38
N ILE A 189 4.96 -11.45 -10.74
CA ILE A 189 4.79 -10.01 -10.48
C ILE A 189 4.84 -9.73 -8.98
N MET A 190 4.13 -10.55 -8.19
CA MET A 190 4.17 -10.48 -6.74
C MET A 190 5.59 -10.71 -6.20
N LEU A 191 6.32 -11.72 -6.70
CA LEU A 191 7.67 -12.04 -6.25
C LEU A 191 8.66 -10.91 -6.55
N GLN A 192 8.57 -10.27 -7.72
CA GLN A 192 9.40 -9.10 -8.02
C GLN A 192 9.12 -7.95 -7.03
N SER A 193 7.89 -7.83 -6.57
CA SER A 193 7.42 -6.74 -5.70
C SER A 193 7.61 -7.00 -4.20
N TYR A 194 7.52 -8.25 -3.76
CA TYR A 194 7.53 -8.71 -2.38
C TYR A 194 8.19 -10.09 -2.24
N VAL A 195 9.47 -10.14 -1.83
CA VAL A 195 10.23 -11.40 -1.72
C VAL A 195 10.88 -11.63 -0.36
N GLY A 196 11.32 -10.56 0.33
CA GLY A 196 12.16 -10.68 1.52
C GLY A 196 13.63 -11.00 1.18
N LEU A 197 14.37 -11.64 2.09
CA LEU A 197 15.82 -11.89 1.98
C LEU A 197 16.24 -13.35 2.19
N ALA A 198 15.31 -14.31 2.22
CA ALA A 198 15.59 -15.70 2.57
C ALA A 198 16.51 -16.45 1.58
N ASP A 199 16.49 -16.08 0.30
CA ASP A 199 17.38 -16.61 -0.74
C ASP A 199 18.84 -16.14 -0.56
N LYS A 200 19.81 -16.87 -1.09
CA LYS A 200 21.22 -16.71 -0.70
C LYS A 200 22.13 -16.17 -1.79
N THR A 201 21.75 -16.34 -3.05
CA THR A 201 22.65 -16.09 -4.18
C THR A 201 22.57 -14.63 -4.63
N ILE A 202 23.74 -14.02 -4.83
CA ILE A 202 23.93 -12.66 -5.34
C ILE A 202 24.80 -12.71 -6.60
N PHE A 203 24.72 -11.67 -7.44
CA PHE A 203 25.70 -11.44 -8.51
C PHE A 203 27.07 -11.03 -7.95
N GLY A 204 28.14 -11.49 -8.61
CA GLY A 204 29.52 -11.21 -8.21
C GLY A 204 29.90 -11.83 -6.86
N THR A 205 31.02 -11.34 -6.31
CA THR A 205 31.53 -11.72 -4.99
C THR A 205 31.37 -10.60 -3.96
N GLU A 206 31.20 -9.36 -4.41
CA GLU A 206 31.03 -8.18 -3.57
C GLU A 206 29.61 -8.09 -3.02
N LYS A 207 29.50 -7.76 -1.73
CA LYS A 207 28.20 -7.63 -1.07
C LYS A 207 27.58 -6.27 -1.38
N TYR A 208 26.29 -6.27 -1.70
CA TYR A 208 25.43 -5.10 -1.77
C TYR A 208 24.17 -5.32 -0.94
N LYS A 209 23.46 -4.22 -0.62
CA LYS A 209 22.15 -4.30 0.02
C LYS A 209 21.16 -4.90 -0.97
N ALA A 210 20.69 -6.11 -0.71
CA ALA A 210 19.74 -6.79 -1.58
C ALA A 210 18.31 -6.28 -1.37
N SER A 211 17.54 -6.19 -2.46
CA SER A 211 16.15 -5.75 -2.39
C SER A 211 15.25 -6.77 -1.70
N LYS A 212 14.30 -6.30 -0.89
CA LYS A 212 13.17 -7.11 -0.39
C LYS A 212 11.99 -7.14 -1.37
N GLY A 213 12.12 -6.46 -2.51
CA GLY A 213 10.98 -5.97 -3.28
C GLY A 213 10.65 -4.55 -2.85
N TRP A 214 10.51 -3.62 -3.80
CA TRP A 214 10.26 -2.21 -3.50
C TRP A 214 8.98 -2.02 -2.70
N LEU A 215 7.92 -2.75 -3.07
CA LEU A 215 6.62 -2.63 -2.42
C LEU A 215 6.60 -3.20 -1.00
N PHE A 216 7.61 -4.00 -0.63
CA PHE A 216 7.69 -4.66 0.68
C PHE A 216 7.67 -3.68 1.85
N ASP A 217 8.29 -2.51 1.70
CA ASP A 217 8.43 -1.50 2.76
C ASP A 217 7.39 -0.38 2.68
N LEU A 218 6.53 -0.39 1.66
CA LEU A 218 5.54 0.66 1.46
C LEU A 218 4.34 0.51 2.40
N GLY A 219 3.84 1.63 2.90
CA GLY A 219 2.45 1.77 3.31
C GLY A 219 1.67 2.21 2.09
N GLY A 220 1.47 1.26 1.18
CA GLY A 220 0.86 1.46 -0.12
C GLY A 220 -0.49 2.14 -0.02
N ILE A 221 -0.73 3.16 -0.83
CA ILE A 221 -2.05 3.78 -0.98
C ILE A 221 -2.40 4.00 -2.45
N TYR A 222 -3.63 3.69 -2.84
CA TYR A 222 -4.15 4.00 -4.17
C TYR A 222 -5.62 4.39 -4.09
N ILE A 223 -6.13 4.98 -5.17
CA ILE A 223 -7.50 5.48 -5.25
C ILE A 223 -8.33 4.51 -6.08
N GLU A 224 -9.38 3.94 -5.53
CA GLU A 224 -10.32 3.09 -6.28
C GLU A 224 -11.55 3.91 -6.67
N GLY A 225 -11.92 3.84 -7.96
CA GLY A 225 -13.13 4.46 -8.52
C GLY A 225 -14.27 3.45 -8.69
N GLU A 226 -15.27 3.74 -9.52
CA GLU A 226 -16.42 2.83 -9.71
C GLU A 226 -16.11 1.58 -10.53
N ASN A 227 -15.02 1.62 -11.30
CA ASN A 227 -14.56 0.55 -12.18
C ASN A 227 -13.02 0.61 -12.35
N LEU A 228 -12.47 -0.36 -13.07
CA LEU A 228 -11.04 -0.50 -13.32
C LEU A 228 -10.50 0.66 -14.18
N PHE A 229 -11.28 1.18 -15.13
CA PHE A 229 -10.89 2.37 -15.91
C PHE A 229 -10.66 3.57 -14.99
N GLU A 230 -11.62 3.87 -14.11
CA GLU A 230 -11.50 4.99 -13.19
C GLU A 230 -10.35 4.78 -12.21
N THR A 231 -10.21 3.58 -11.66
CA THR A 231 -9.09 3.22 -10.79
C THR A 231 -7.74 3.44 -11.47
N LEU A 232 -7.58 3.03 -12.74
CA LEU A 232 -6.35 3.28 -13.48
C LEU A 232 -6.10 4.77 -13.72
N MET A 233 -7.11 5.53 -14.15
CA MET A 233 -6.96 6.96 -14.44
C MET A 233 -6.71 7.81 -13.19
N LEU A 234 -7.40 7.52 -12.08
CA LEU A 234 -7.19 8.19 -10.79
C LEU A 234 -5.78 7.98 -10.26
N ASN A 235 -5.12 6.88 -10.62
CA ASN A 235 -3.75 6.56 -10.20
C ASN A 235 -2.67 6.82 -11.26
N CYS A 236 -3.03 7.38 -12.41
CA CYS A 236 -2.09 7.70 -13.49
C CYS A 236 -1.54 9.13 -13.29
N VAL A 237 -0.53 9.25 -12.41
CA VAL A 237 0.09 10.54 -12.03
C VAL A 237 0.98 11.07 -13.16
N LEU A 238 0.40 11.65 -14.20
CA LEU A 238 1.17 12.06 -15.39
C LEU A 238 1.96 13.36 -15.19
N VAL A 239 1.53 14.24 -14.29
CA VAL A 239 2.15 15.55 -14.06
C VAL A 239 2.25 15.83 -12.56
N GLY A 240 3.43 16.21 -12.10
CA GLY A 240 3.73 16.53 -10.71
C GLY A 240 5.18 16.98 -10.55
N GLU A 241 5.57 17.40 -9.34
CA GLU A 241 6.94 17.88 -9.06
C GLU A 241 8.00 16.83 -9.42
N MET A 242 7.72 15.57 -9.07
CA MET A 242 8.62 14.43 -9.34
C MET A 242 8.44 13.83 -10.73
N GLN A 243 7.53 14.35 -11.57
CA GLN A 243 7.30 13.89 -12.94
C GLN A 243 7.82 14.93 -13.94
N SER A 244 9.11 14.84 -14.26
CA SER A 244 9.72 15.70 -15.29
C SER A 244 9.58 15.07 -16.68
N PRO A 245 9.14 15.83 -17.71
CA PRO A 245 9.05 15.31 -19.06
C PRO A 245 10.42 14.97 -19.68
N GLU A 246 11.51 15.57 -19.17
CA GLU A 246 12.90 15.18 -19.49
C GLU A 246 13.21 13.71 -19.14
N LYS A 247 12.49 13.15 -18.16
CA LYS A 247 12.66 11.76 -17.72
C LYS A 247 11.74 10.86 -18.51
N ARG A 248 12.21 10.45 -19.70
CA ARG A 248 11.47 9.57 -20.59
C ARG A 248 11.09 8.27 -19.88
N GLN A 249 9.79 8.10 -19.65
CA GLN A 249 9.21 6.89 -19.07
C GLN A 249 9.66 5.67 -19.86
N LYS A 250 10.30 4.67 -19.24
CA LYS A 250 10.74 3.45 -19.92
C LYS A 250 10.65 2.20 -19.01
N PRO A 251 9.65 1.33 -19.18
CA PRO A 251 9.45 0.17 -18.33
C PRO A 251 10.44 -0.96 -18.63
N CYS A 252 10.59 -1.90 -17.69
CA CYS A 252 11.60 -2.96 -17.76
C CYS A 252 11.53 -3.83 -19.03
N TRP A 253 10.34 -4.04 -19.60
CA TRP A 253 10.17 -4.85 -20.81
C TRP A 253 10.69 -4.17 -22.08
N GLU A 254 11.11 -2.90 -22.02
CA GLU A 254 11.83 -2.25 -23.12
C GLU A 254 13.35 -2.45 -23.06
N TYR A 255 13.84 -3.17 -22.05
CA TYR A 255 15.25 -3.56 -21.88
C TYR A 255 15.38 -5.09 -21.90
N SER A 256 16.50 -5.62 -22.39
CA SER A 256 16.81 -7.05 -22.24
C SER A 256 16.98 -7.47 -20.77
N GLY A 257 16.98 -8.77 -20.49
CA GLY A 257 17.24 -9.28 -19.13
C GLY A 257 18.61 -8.86 -18.60
N ALA A 258 19.64 -8.90 -19.45
CA ALA A 258 20.98 -8.46 -19.10
C ALA A 258 21.04 -6.96 -18.77
N GLU A 259 20.42 -6.11 -19.59
CA GLU A 259 20.34 -4.66 -19.33
C GLU A 259 19.59 -4.37 -18.03
N ASN A 260 18.47 -5.06 -17.75
CA ASN A 260 17.75 -4.89 -16.48
C ASN A 260 18.63 -5.26 -15.26
N ILE A 261 19.45 -6.30 -15.37
CA ILE A 261 20.42 -6.66 -14.33
C ILE A 261 21.45 -5.54 -14.18
N GLU A 262 22.11 -5.15 -15.27
CA GLU A 262 23.17 -4.12 -15.26
C GLU A 262 22.65 -2.80 -14.68
N ASN A 263 21.50 -2.34 -15.19
CA ASN A 263 20.83 -1.12 -14.75
C ASN A 263 20.48 -1.13 -13.25
N SER A 264 20.21 -2.30 -12.67
CA SER A 264 19.91 -2.42 -11.24
C SER A 264 21.08 -2.08 -10.31
N PHE A 265 22.31 -2.00 -10.84
CA PHE A 265 23.50 -1.60 -10.09
C PHE A 265 23.83 -0.12 -10.17
N TYR A 266 23.09 0.66 -10.98
CA TYR A 266 23.24 2.12 -11.03
C TYR A 266 22.18 2.79 -10.16
N GLU A 267 22.60 3.52 -9.12
CA GLU A 267 21.69 4.19 -8.18
C GLU A 267 20.74 5.18 -8.88
N THR A 268 21.18 5.81 -9.96
CA THR A 268 20.42 6.82 -10.72
C THR A 268 19.51 6.23 -11.79
N PHE A 269 19.47 4.90 -11.94
CA PHE A 269 18.71 4.29 -13.03
C PHE A 269 17.20 4.52 -12.91
N ILE A 270 16.66 4.49 -11.69
CA ILE A 270 15.24 4.73 -11.45
C ILE A 270 14.99 6.22 -11.32
N ASP A 271 14.58 6.85 -12.42
CA ASP A 271 14.31 8.29 -12.48
C ASP A 271 12.92 8.65 -13.03
N ASN A 272 12.11 7.63 -13.38
CA ASN A 272 10.72 7.79 -13.77
C ASN A 272 9.81 6.68 -13.19
N ILE A 273 8.48 6.92 -13.24
CA ILE A 273 7.48 6.03 -12.63
C ILE A 273 7.45 4.66 -13.30
N SER A 274 7.49 4.56 -14.63
CA SER A 274 7.34 3.27 -15.29
C SER A 274 8.52 2.33 -15.02
N GLN A 275 9.72 2.86 -14.85
CA GLN A 275 10.87 2.09 -14.31
C GLN A 275 10.64 1.63 -12.87
N LEU A 276 10.17 2.51 -11.98
CA LEU A 276 9.91 2.18 -10.57
C LEU A 276 8.84 1.09 -10.45
N TYR A 277 7.75 1.20 -11.20
CA TYR A 277 6.61 0.29 -11.17
C TYR A 277 6.94 -1.09 -11.71
N THR A 278 8.01 -1.20 -12.50
CA THR A 278 8.45 -2.45 -13.13
C THR A 278 9.84 -2.90 -12.64
N ARG A 279 10.29 -2.36 -11.50
CA ARG A 279 11.59 -2.67 -10.90
C ARG A 279 11.68 -4.14 -10.46
N TRP A 280 12.76 -4.81 -10.85
CA TRP A 280 13.05 -6.19 -10.44
C TRP A 280 13.76 -6.27 -9.09
N SER A 281 13.25 -7.06 -8.14
CA SER A 281 14.02 -7.42 -6.94
C SER A 281 14.89 -8.66 -7.16
N ARG A 282 14.55 -9.49 -8.15
CA ARG A 282 15.26 -10.73 -8.49
C ARG A 282 15.47 -10.87 -9.98
N ALA A 283 16.59 -11.46 -10.36
CA ALA A 283 16.74 -12.09 -11.66
C ALA A 283 16.09 -13.48 -11.58
N ILE A 284 14.92 -13.65 -12.22
CA ILE A 284 14.12 -14.89 -12.18
C ILE A 284 14.35 -15.65 -13.49
N TYR A 285 14.74 -16.91 -13.41
CA TYR A 285 14.86 -17.79 -14.59
C TYR A 285 13.94 -19.00 -14.44
N ILE A 286 12.99 -19.11 -15.37
CA ILE A 286 12.15 -20.29 -15.55
C ILE A 286 12.55 -20.95 -16.87
N ASN A 287 12.66 -22.28 -16.87
CA ASN A 287 12.90 -23.02 -18.11
C ASN A 287 11.67 -22.84 -19.03
N PRO A 288 11.81 -22.31 -20.27
CA PRO A 288 10.66 -22.13 -21.17
C PRO A 288 9.93 -23.43 -21.50
N ASP A 289 10.63 -24.57 -21.44
CA ASP A 289 10.07 -25.90 -21.70
C ASP A 289 9.44 -26.55 -20.45
N ILE A 290 9.29 -25.82 -19.34
CA ILE A 290 8.66 -26.34 -18.13
C ILE A 290 7.22 -26.81 -18.42
N SER A 291 6.86 -27.99 -17.95
CA SER A 291 5.48 -28.49 -17.99
C SER A 291 4.70 -27.97 -16.78
N ILE A 292 3.54 -27.39 -17.02
CA ILE A 292 2.66 -26.86 -15.98
C ILE A 292 1.91 -27.98 -15.21
N ASP A 293 1.87 -29.19 -15.76
CA ASP A 293 1.28 -30.38 -15.12
C ASP A 293 2.14 -30.90 -13.97
N SER A 294 3.37 -30.42 -13.86
CA SER A 294 4.32 -30.78 -12.82
C SER A 294 4.47 -29.66 -11.77
N PRO A 295 4.84 -30.00 -10.52
CA PRO A 295 5.18 -29.01 -9.50
C PRO A 295 6.23 -28.01 -9.98
N ILE A 296 5.96 -26.72 -9.79
CA ILE A 296 6.81 -25.64 -10.30
C ILE A 296 8.00 -25.39 -9.37
N SER A 297 9.19 -25.32 -9.97
CA SER A 297 10.44 -24.88 -9.35
C SER A 297 11.27 -24.09 -10.35
N PHE A 298 11.95 -23.04 -9.89
CA PHE A 298 12.75 -22.16 -10.74
C PHE A 298 13.87 -21.46 -9.96
N SER A 299 14.73 -20.77 -10.71
CA SER A 299 15.96 -20.15 -10.18
C SER A 299 15.78 -18.65 -9.94
N ILE A 300 16.34 -18.14 -8.85
CA ILE A 300 16.38 -16.72 -8.52
C ILE A 300 17.77 -16.27 -8.04
N VAL A 301 18.09 -15.02 -8.34
CA VAL A 301 19.31 -14.32 -7.86
C VAL A 301 18.94 -12.92 -7.37
N LYS A 302 19.49 -12.50 -6.24
CA LYS A 302 19.28 -11.16 -5.65
C LYS A 302 19.74 -10.06 -6.59
N LEU A 303 18.95 -8.98 -6.65
CA LEU A 303 19.36 -7.69 -7.22
C LEU A 303 19.47 -6.63 -6.11
N PRO A 304 20.25 -5.55 -6.33
CA PRO A 304 20.40 -4.46 -5.36
C PRO A 304 19.07 -3.78 -5.02
N ASP A 305 19.00 -3.25 -3.80
CA ASP A 305 17.87 -2.45 -3.32
C ASP A 305 17.91 -1.03 -3.92
N ILE A 306 16.75 -0.36 -3.95
CA ILE A 306 16.68 1.08 -4.25
C ILE A 306 17.02 1.85 -2.96
N ASN A 307 17.50 3.09 -3.05
CA ASN A 307 17.60 3.96 -1.88
C ASN A 307 16.20 4.38 -1.39
N HIS A 308 15.91 4.16 -0.10
CA HIS A 308 14.60 4.46 0.50
C HIS A 308 14.52 5.91 1.02
N GLN A 309 15.64 6.61 1.14
CA GLN A 309 15.70 7.97 1.66
C GLN A 309 15.16 8.96 0.63
N ASN A 310 14.13 9.73 0.99
CA ASN A 310 13.53 10.77 0.16
C ASN A 310 13.17 10.29 -1.25
N ALA A 311 12.75 9.03 -1.39
CA ALA A 311 12.40 8.42 -2.66
C ALA A 311 11.02 8.90 -3.18
N PHE A 312 10.81 10.22 -3.23
CA PHE A 312 9.52 10.86 -3.52
C PHE A 312 9.00 10.61 -4.93
N ILE A 313 9.79 9.96 -5.78
CA ILE A 313 9.33 9.37 -7.04
C ILE A 313 8.20 8.36 -6.83
N GLU A 314 8.12 7.72 -5.66
CA GLU A 314 7.02 6.83 -5.29
C GLU A 314 5.76 7.62 -4.89
N PRO A 315 4.69 7.60 -5.71
CA PRO A 315 3.52 8.39 -5.39
C PRO A 315 2.55 7.69 -4.43
N MET A 316 2.62 6.36 -4.31
CA MET A 316 1.62 5.52 -3.65
C MET A 316 2.06 5.06 -2.27
N THR A 317 2.78 5.86 -1.48
CA THR A 317 3.14 5.48 -0.10
C THR A 317 2.92 6.60 0.89
N VAL A 318 2.56 6.23 2.12
CA VAL A 318 2.73 7.11 3.27
C VAL A 318 4.20 7.17 3.70
N TRP A 319 4.59 8.33 4.21
CA TRP A 319 5.97 8.64 4.59
C TRP A 319 6.10 8.78 6.10
N GLN A 320 7.30 8.50 6.61
CA GLN A 320 7.70 8.85 7.97
C GLN A 320 8.96 9.70 7.96
N TYR A 321 8.96 10.76 8.78
CA TYR A 321 10.17 11.49 9.10
C TYR A 321 10.97 10.76 10.19
N ASN A 322 12.24 10.49 9.91
CA ASN A 322 13.10 9.76 10.85
C ASN A 322 13.94 10.74 11.69
N LYS A 323 13.82 10.67 13.01
CA LYS A 323 14.54 11.56 13.95
C LYS A 323 15.89 11.04 14.40
N GLU A 324 16.19 9.77 14.15
CA GLU A 324 17.34 9.06 14.69
C GLU A 324 17.90 8.05 13.67
N ARG A 325 19.10 7.53 13.96
CA ARG A 325 19.80 6.47 13.21
C ARG A 325 20.25 6.91 11.80
N GLU A 326 20.52 5.92 10.94
CA GLU A 326 21.07 6.09 9.59
C GLU A 326 20.21 6.94 8.65
N ASN A 327 18.91 7.04 8.92
CA ASN A 327 17.96 7.82 8.12
C ASN A 327 17.62 9.17 8.77
N LYS A 328 18.38 9.62 9.77
CA LYS A 328 18.10 10.85 10.50
C LYS A 328 17.92 12.04 9.53
N ASP A 329 16.87 12.82 9.78
CA ASP A 329 16.47 13.99 9.00
C ASP A 329 16.10 13.69 7.54
N LYS A 330 15.70 12.44 7.27
CA LYS A 330 15.20 11.96 5.99
C LYS A 330 13.83 11.31 6.13
N TYR A 331 13.08 11.34 5.03
CA TYR A 331 11.82 10.60 4.90
C TYR A 331 12.09 9.21 4.36
N THR A 332 11.38 8.21 4.87
CA THR A 332 11.35 6.86 4.31
C THR A 332 9.90 6.38 4.21
N PRO A 333 9.60 5.38 3.37
CA PRO A 333 8.29 4.75 3.38
C PRO A 333 7.94 4.22 4.78
N ARG A 334 6.65 4.28 5.12
CA ARG A 334 6.12 3.77 6.39
C ARG A 334 5.06 2.73 6.10
N LYS A 335 5.32 1.47 6.46
CA LYS A 335 4.30 0.41 6.38
C LYS A 335 3.03 0.76 7.16
N HIS A 336 1.89 0.28 6.66
CA HIS A 336 0.65 0.24 7.45
C HIS A 336 0.82 -0.72 8.63
N LYS A 337 0.09 -0.49 9.71
CA LYS A 337 0.17 -1.32 10.92
C LYS A 337 -1.08 -2.18 11.02
N VAL A 338 -0.89 -3.48 11.24
CA VAL A 338 -1.99 -4.48 11.35
C VAL A 338 -3.06 -4.07 12.36
N GLU A 339 -2.66 -3.52 13.51
CA GLU A 339 -3.55 -3.20 14.63
C GLU A 339 -4.06 -1.74 14.61
N GLU A 340 -3.87 -1.03 13.50
CA GLU A 340 -4.30 0.37 13.35
C GLU A 340 -5.08 0.58 12.05
N SER A 341 -6.38 0.87 12.18
CA SER A 341 -7.21 1.32 11.07
C SER A 341 -6.62 2.55 10.37
N MET A 342 -6.73 2.59 9.04
CA MET A 342 -6.17 3.62 8.16
C MET A 342 -6.58 5.05 8.56
N TRP A 343 -7.84 5.25 8.97
CA TRP A 343 -8.35 6.57 9.38
C TRP A 343 -7.60 7.17 10.58
N ARG A 344 -6.97 6.34 11.42
CA ARG A 344 -6.13 6.81 12.55
C ARG A 344 -4.86 7.50 12.07
N SER A 345 -4.47 7.25 10.83
CA SER A 345 -3.31 7.84 10.17
C SER A 345 -3.72 8.86 9.09
N PHE A 346 -4.94 9.40 9.15
CA PHE A 346 -5.46 10.34 8.15
C PHE A 346 -4.53 11.55 7.90
N GLY A 347 -3.85 12.03 8.95
CA GLY A 347 -2.88 13.12 8.82
C GLY A 347 -1.69 12.77 7.93
N LEU A 348 -1.21 11.52 7.96
CA LEU A 348 -0.13 11.07 7.08
C LEU A 348 -0.53 11.03 5.61
N LEU A 349 -1.84 10.93 5.33
CA LEU A 349 -2.37 10.92 3.97
C LEU A 349 -2.58 12.34 3.43
N THR A 350 -2.87 13.31 4.31
CA THR A 350 -3.49 14.58 3.89
C THR A 350 -2.75 15.84 4.29
N LEU A 351 -1.85 15.80 5.27
CA LEU A 351 -1.11 16.98 5.72
C LEU A 351 0.23 17.11 4.98
N GLN A 352 0.66 18.34 4.70
CA GLN A 352 2.00 18.65 4.17
C GLN A 352 2.94 19.06 5.32
N ASP A 353 4.24 19.15 5.02
CA ASP A 353 5.22 19.84 5.84
C ASP A 353 4.77 21.29 6.05
N SER A 354 4.93 21.79 7.27
CA SER A 354 4.72 23.20 7.54
C SER A 354 5.98 23.99 7.20
N ASP A 355 5.80 25.21 6.67
CA ASP A 355 6.91 26.10 6.29
C ASP A 355 7.83 26.45 7.47
N ASP A 356 7.28 26.46 8.69
CA ASP A 356 8.04 26.69 9.94
C ASP A 356 8.84 25.45 10.41
N GLY A 357 8.70 24.32 9.71
CA GLY A 357 9.39 23.06 9.98
C GLY A 357 8.93 22.33 11.24
N ILE A 358 7.85 22.76 11.89
CA ILE A 358 7.30 22.12 13.10
C ILE A 358 6.60 20.81 12.77
N LEU A 359 5.77 20.80 11.73
CA LEU A 359 5.12 19.60 11.20
C LEU A 359 6.05 18.97 10.16
N LYS A 360 6.56 17.78 10.49
CA LYS A 360 7.36 16.94 9.60
C LYS A 360 6.50 15.80 9.04
N ASN A 361 5.75 16.08 7.98
CA ASN A 361 4.91 15.15 7.26
C ASN A 361 5.04 15.35 5.74
N HIS A 362 5.38 14.30 5.00
CA HIS A 362 5.40 14.37 3.53
C HIS A 362 4.12 13.73 2.99
N LYS A 363 3.29 14.54 2.34
CA LYS A 363 2.03 14.07 1.74
C LYS A 363 2.35 13.09 0.61
N PRO A 364 1.66 11.95 0.51
CA PRO A 364 1.82 11.07 -0.64
C PRO A 364 1.51 11.80 -1.95
N CYS A 365 2.35 11.65 -2.97
CA CYS A 365 2.16 12.36 -4.24
C CYS A 365 0.85 11.95 -4.94
N ILE A 366 0.31 10.74 -4.70
CA ILE A 366 -1.02 10.37 -5.21
C ILE A 366 -2.15 11.24 -4.63
N MET A 367 -2.00 11.76 -3.42
CA MET A 367 -2.96 12.67 -2.80
C MET A 367 -2.79 14.10 -3.32
N GLU A 368 -1.57 14.51 -3.66
CA GLU A 368 -1.31 15.76 -4.40
C GLU A 368 -1.89 15.70 -5.81
N TRP A 369 -1.75 14.56 -6.48
CA TRP A 369 -2.38 14.28 -7.76
C TRP A 369 -3.90 14.39 -7.66
N LEU A 370 -4.52 13.77 -6.65
CA LEU A 370 -5.96 13.89 -6.40
C LEU A 370 -6.40 15.34 -6.23
N ASN A 371 -5.63 16.18 -5.51
CA ASN A 371 -5.91 17.61 -5.41
C ASN A 371 -5.84 18.29 -6.79
N LYS A 372 -4.86 17.92 -7.62
CA LYS A 372 -4.65 18.48 -8.97
C LYS A 372 -5.81 18.16 -9.92
N ILE A 373 -6.36 16.95 -9.88
CA ILE A 373 -7.47 16.51 -10.74
C ILE A 373 -8.85 16.70 -10.12
N SER A 374 -8.95 17.19 -8.88
CA SER A 374 -10.21 17.30 -8.11
C SER A 374 -11.38 17.91 -8.90
N LYS A 375 -11.14 18.97 -9.65
CA LYS A 375 -12.16 19.62 -10.51
C LYS A 375 -12.56 18.78 -11.72
N ASP A 376 -11.63 18.00 -12.26
CA ASP A 376 -11.87 17.14 -13.43
C ASP A 376 -12.70 15.89 -13.06
N ILE A 377 -12.71 15.51 -11.77
CA ILE A 377 -13.39 14.32 -11.26
C ILE A 377 -14.58 14.61 -10.35
N GLU A 378 -15.03 15.87 -10.24
CA GLU A 378 -16.12 16.28 -9.36
C GLU A 378 -17.38 15.39 -9.58
N GLY A 379 -17.92 14.85 -8.50
CA GLY A 379 -19.07 13.93 -8.51
C GLY A 379 -18.71 12.45 -8.67
N SER A 380 -17.43 12.09 -8.80
CA SER A 380 -17.00 10.69 -8.90
C SER A 380 -16.97 10.02 -7.52
N SER A 381 -17.45 8.77 -7.43
CA SER A 381 -17.30 7.99 -6.20
C SER A 381 -15.88 7.45 -6.10
N ILE A 382 -15.18 7.79 -5.01
CA ILE A 382 -13.83 7.28 -4.74
C ILE A 382 -13.72 6.61 -3.38
N SER A 383 -12.70 5.76 -3.25
CA SER A 383 -12.23 5.27 -1.96
C SER A 383 -10.71 5.21 -1.94
N LEU A 384 -10.14 5.45 -0.76
CA LEU A 384 -8.70 5.29 -0.55
C LEU A 384 -8.43 3.87 -0.06
N GLN A 385 -7.56 3.16 -0.76
CA GLN A 385 -7.20 1.78 -0.47
C GLN A 385 -5.80 1.74 0.11
N ALA A 386 -5.64 1.13 1.27
CA ALA A 386 -4.36 0.86 1.91
C ALA A 386 -3.92 -0.58 1.66
N VAL A 387 -2.66 -0.77 1.27
CA VAL A 387 -2.06 -2.09 1.03
C VAL A 387 -0.62 -2.10 1.55
N SER A 388 -0.26 -3.09 2.37
CA SER A 388 1.11 -3.26 2.87
C SER A 388 1.41 -4.73 3.16
N MET A 389 2.68 -5.04 3.44
CA MET A 389 3.15 -6.40 3.70
C MET A 389 3.62 -6.58 5.14
N LYS A 390 3.02 -7.53 5.85
CA LYS A 390 3.46 -7.97 7.17
C LYS A 390 4.61 -8.96 7.03
N ASP A 391 5.67 -8.71 7.78
CA ASP A 391 6.82 -9.61 7.84
C ASP A 391 6.87 -10.43 9.14
N ASP A 392 7.74 -11.43 9.15
CA ASP A 392 7.97 -12.33 10.29
C ASP A 392 8.73 -11.68 11.47
N GLY A 393 9.07 -10.39 11.39
CA GLY A 393 9.87 -9.68 12.37
C GLY A 393 11.32 -10.16 12.49
N ASN A 394 11.77 -11.07 11.60
CA ASN A 394 13.12 -11.59 11.62
C ASN A 394 14.02 -10.77 10.69
N ALA A 395 14.95 -10.02 11.31
CA ALA A 395 15.86 -9.12 10.62
C ALA A 395 16.76 -9.78 9.55
N THR A 396 16.89 -11.11 9.56
CA THR A 396 17.70 -11.85 8.59
C THR A 396 16.93 -12.35 7.38
N SER A 397 15.62 -12.58 7.51
CA SER A 397 14.79 -13.19 6.47
C SER A 397 13.73 -12.26 5.91
N TRP A 398 13.07 -11.46 6.75
CA TRP A 398 11.95 -10.60 6.36
C TRP A 398 10.93 -11.35 5.52
N VAL A 399 10.51 -12.53 5.98
CA VAL A 399 9.59 -13.36 5.19
C VAL A 399 8.24 -12.65 5.11
N PRO A 400 7.65 -12.46 3.92
CA PRO A 400 6.25 -12.04 3.80
C PRO A 400 5.34 -13.08 4.48
N THR A 401 4.57 -12.66 5.48
CA THR A 401 3.72 -13.57 6.29
C THR A 401 2.23 -13.34 6.13
N ASP A 402 1.82 -12.09 5.84
CA ASP A 402 0.42 -11.71 5.74
C ASP A 402 0.31 -10.37 4.99
N GLU A 403 -0.87 -10.05 4.48
CA GLU A 403 -1.13 -8.73 3.92
C GLU A 403 -1.89 -7.83 4.88
N ILE A 404 -1.67 -6.53 4.73
CA ILE A 404 -2.36 -5.49 5.50
C ILE A 404 -3.19 -4.72 4.48
N CYS A 405 -4.51 -4.81 4.59
CA CYS A 405 -5.42 -4.06 3.72
C CYS A 405 -6.44 -3.29 4.56
N ASP A 406 -6.82 -2.10 4.06
CA ASP A 406 -7.87 -1.29 4.65
C ASP A 406 -8.47 -0.37 3.58
N THR A 407 -9.70 0.09 3.78
CA THR A 407 -10.44 0.93 2.85
C THR A 407 -11.07 2.11 3.57
N LEU A 408 -10.90 3.30 3.01
CA LEU A 408 -11.52 4.53 3.50
C LEU A 408 -12.43 5.13 2.43
N HIS A 409 -13.74 5.02 2.64
CA HIS A 409 -14.73 5.72 1.82
C HIS A 409 -14.84 7.17 2.28
N ILE A 410 -14.61 8.09 1.36
CA ILE A 410 -14.69 9.53 1.60
C ILE A 410 -15.03 10.22 0.28
N ASP A 411 -15.83 11.27 0.37
CA ASP A 411 -16.17 12.12 -0.76
C ASP A 411 -14.93 12.85 -1.28
N GLU A 412 -14.78 12.92 -2.60
CA GLU A 412 -13.62 13.44 -3.31
C GLU A 412 -13.40 14.94 -3.04
N VAL A 413 -14.48 15.70 -2.88
CA VAL A 413 -14.38 17.14 -2.54
C VAL A 413 -14.01 17.28 -1.06
N VAL A 414 -14.53 16.41 -0.19
CA VAL A 414 -14.20 16.42 1.25
C VAL A 414 -12.72 16.12 1.49
N VAL A 415 -12.15 15.12 0.79
CA VAL A 415 -10.74 14.74 0.98
C VAL A 415 -9.73 15.69 0.31
N THR A 416 -10.20 16.56 -0.60
CA THR A 416 -9.38 17.56 -1.30
C THR A 416 -9.58 19.01 -0.81
N ASP A 417 -10.50 19.24 0.12
CA ASP A 417 -10.71 20.54 0.77
C ASP A 417 -9.60 20.85 1.80
N ASN A 418 -8.45 21.28 1.27
CA ASN A 418 -7.24 21.67 2.00
C ASN A 418 -7.26 23.14 2.46
N SER A 419 -8.40 23.84 2.42
CA SER A 419 -8.48 25.24 2.87
C SER A 419 -8.20 25.38 4.37
N ASP A 420 -7.82 26.57 4.84
CA ASP A 420 -7.44 26.84 6.25
C ASP A 420 -8.53 26.50 7.29
N ASN A 421 -9.76 26.27 6.84
CA ASN A 421 -10.87 25.78 7.66
C ASN A 421 -11.66 24.63 7.00
N GLY A 422 -11.05 23.98 6.02
CA GLY A 422 -11.64 22.94 5.20
C GLY A 422 -11.82 21.61 5.93
N TRP A 423 -12.49 20.68 5.26
CA TRP A 423 -12.78 19.35 5.78
C TRP A 423 -11.53 18.57 6.19
N VAL A 424 -10.43 18.65 5.44
CA VAL A 424 -9.18 17.94 5.77
C VAL A 424 -8.68 18.32 7.17
N GLY A 425 -8.63 19.62 7.48
CA GLY A 425 -8.22 20.09 8.80
C GLY A 425 -9.18 19.66 9.90
N ARG A 426 -10.49 19.70 9.63
CA ARG A 426 -11.54 19.28 10.59
C ARG A 426 -11.45 17.79 10.90
N ILE A 427 -11.29 16.94 9.90
CA ILE A 427 -11.19 15.48 10.09
C ILE A 427 -9.92 15.15 10.88
N ASN A 428 -8.78 15.76 10.56
CA ASN A 428 -7.55 15.59 11.32
C ASN A 428 -7.72 15.97 12.81
N ASN A 429 -8.41 17.08 13.09
CA ASN A 429 -8.71 17.47 14.47
C ASN A 429 -9.60 16.44 15.18
N GLU A 430 -10.59 15.85 14.51
CA GLU A 430 -11.43 14.81 15.11
C GLU A 430 -10.69 13.47 15.30
N VAL A 431 -9.74 13.12 14.42
CA VAL A 431 -8.82 11.99 14.63
C VAL A 431 -7.97 12.22 15.88
N GLU A 432 -7.40 13.41 16.04
CA GLU A 432 -6.58 13.78 17.20
C GLU A 432 -7.39 13.90 18.50
N TYR A 433 -8.63 14.41 18.42
CA TYR A 433 -9.59 14.38 19.52
C TYR A 433 -9.85 12.95 19.97
N THR A 434 -10.08 12.04 19.02
CA THR A 434 -10.33 10.61 19.27
C THR A 434 -9.13 9.94 19.91
N ARG A 435 -7.93 10.18 19.36
CA ARG A 435 -6.65 9.73 19.94
C ARG A 435 -6.49 10.22 21.37
N SER A 436 -6.86 11.48 21.65
CA SER A 436 -6.72 12.06 22.98
C SER A 436 -7.70 11.49 24.00
N ALA A 437 -8.97 11.32 23.59
CA ALA A 437 -10.01 10.74 24.43
C ALA A 437 -9.68 9.28 24.81
N ILE A 438 -9.22 8.48 23.84
CA ILE A 438 -8.93 7.06 24.05
C ILE A 438 -7.54 6.88 24.69
N GLY A 439 -6.50 7.37 24.03
CA GLY A 439 -5.10 7.11 24.37
C GLY A 439 -4.59 7.82 25.62
N PHE A 440 -5.20 8.94 26.02
CA PHE A 440 -4.82 9.66 27.25
C PHE A 440 -5.90 9.58 28.33
N ILE A 441 -7.14 10.01 28.03
CA ILE A 441 -8.17 10.13 29.07
C ILE A 441 -8.68 8.75 29.53
N TYR A 442 -9.14 7.92 28.60
CA TYR A 442 -9.63 6.57 28.92
C TYR A 442 -8.50 5.67 29.39
N ARG A 443 -7.31 5.76 28.78
CA ARG A 443 -6.12 5.05 29.28
C ARG A 443 -5.82 5.38 30.74
N GLN A 444 -5.84 6.66 31.12
CA GLN A 444 -5.59 7.03 32.51
C GLN A 444 -6.64 6.44 33.46
N PHE A 445 -7.92 6.41 33.04
CA PHE A 445 -8.95 5.72 33.81
C PHE A 445 -8.63 4.24 34.03
N LEU A 446 -8.19 3.52 32.99
CA LEU A 446 -7.75 2.12 33.11
C LEU A 446 -6.56 1.94 34.06
N LEU A 447 -5.59 2.85 34.01
CA LEU A 447 -4.45 2.86 34.93
C LEU A 447 -4.90 3.06 36.38
N ASP A 448 -5.86 3.96 36.60
CA ASP A 448 -6.46 4.20 37.92
C ASP A 448 -7.15 2.93 38.45
N ILE A 449 -7.88 2.20 37.60
CA ILE A 449 -8.49 0.91 37.95
C ILE A 449 -7.43 -0.15 38.30
N CYS A 450 -6.36 -0.27 37.49
CA CYS A 450 -5.27 -1.20 37.76
C CYS A 450 -4.58 -0.91 39.11
N GLU A 451 -4.39 0.36 39.42
CA GLU A 451 -3.83 0.80 40.69
C GLU A 451 -4.75 0.40 41.85
N ILE A 452 -6.05 0.71 41.80
CA ILE A 452 -7.04 0.29 42.82
C ILE A 452 -6.97 -1.24 43.07
N ARG A 453 -6.82 -2.01 42.00
CA ARG A 453 -6.73 -3.48 42.03
C ARG A 453 -5.36 -4.03 42.43
N ASN A 454 -4.36 -3.18 42.61
CA ASN A 454 -2.96 -3.55 42.90
C ASN A 454 -2.37 -4.55 41.91
N ARG A 455 -2.60 -4.29 40.63
CA ARG A 455 -1.90 -4.98 39.55
C ARG A 455 -0.44 -4.53 39.52
N ASN A 456 0.47 -5.46 39.19
CA ASN A 456 1.85 -5.10 38.90
C ASN A 456 1.93 -4.26 37.60
N LYS A 457 3.09 -3.66 37.32
CA LYS A 457 3.26 -2.74 36.19
C LYS A 457 3.09 -3.42 34.83
N ASP A 458 3.63 -4.62 34.64
CA ASP A 458 3.58 -5.33 33.35
C ASP A 458 2.15 -5.78 33.01
N ASP A 459 1.42 -6.28 34.00
CA ASP A 459 0.01 -6.66 33.85
C ASP A 459 -0.89 -5.43 33.65
N THR A 460 -0.51 -4.28 34.21
CA THR A 460 -1.21 -3.01 34.02
C THR A 460 -1.14 -2.55 32.57
N THR A 461 0.07 -2.52 31.98
CA THR A 461 0.26 -2.11 30.58
C THR A 461 -0.49 -3.05 29.63
N LYS A 462 -0.30 -4.37 29.77
CA LYS A 462 -0.99 -5.37 28.93
C LYS A 462 -2.51 -5.28 29.03
N TYR A 463 -3.04 -5.11 30.24
CA TYR A 463 -4.48 -4.94 30.45
C TYR A 463 -5.00 -3.67 29.79
N ALA A 464 -4.31 -2.54 30.01
CA ALA A 464 -4.71 -1.27 29.44
C ALA A 464 -4.67 -1.32 27.91
N ASP A 465 -3.61 -1.87 27.32
CA ASP A 465 -3.47 -2.00 25.86
C ASP A 465 -4.57 -2.87 25.26
N LYS A 466 -4.90 -4.01 25.90
CA LYS A 466 -6.03 -4.85 25.48
C LYS A 466 -7.36 -4.08 25.49
N CYS A 467 -7.62 -3.31 26.55
CA CYS A 467 -8.85 -2.52 26.65
C CYS A 467 -8.85 -1.37 25.62
N ILE A 468 -7.72 -0.72 25.37
CA ILE A 468 -7.59 0.32 24.34
C ILE A 468 -7.86 -0.25 22.94
N SER A 469 -7.30 -1.42 22.61
CA SER A 469 -7.59 -2.09 21.34
C SER A 469 -9.08 -2.42 21.21
N HIS A 470 -9.74 -2.85 22.28
CA HIS A 470 -11.19 -3.07 22.29
C HIS A 470 -11.98 -1.78 22.02
N ILE A 471 -11.61 -0.66 22.64
CA ILE A 471 -12.25 0.63 22.36
C ILE A 471 -12.08 1.03 20.90
N TYR A 472 -10.88 0.89 20.34
CA TYR A 472 -10.66 1.19 18.92
C TYR A 472 -11.49 0.30 18.01
N PHE A 473 -11.66 -0.98 18.35
CA PHE A 473 -12.58 -1.88 17.63
C PHE A 473 -14.03 -1.37 17.67
N LEU A 474 -14.52 -0.92 18.82
CA LEU A 474 -15.88 -0.35 18.94
C LEU A 474 -16.04 0.98 18.19
N VAL A 475 -14.96 1.77 18.10
CA VAL A 475 -14.92 3.10 17.47
C VAL A 475 -14.78 3.02 15.95
N ASP A 476 -14.13 1.97 15.43
CA ASP A 476 -13.74 1.86 14.02
C ASP A 476 -14.93 2.03 13.07
N LYS A 477 -15.95 1.17 13.20
CA LYS A 477 -17.13 1.22 12.32
C LYS A 477 -17.89 2.56 12.42
N PRO A 478 -18.22 3.09 13.62
CA PRO A 478 -18.83 4.42 13.74
C PRO A 478 -18.01 5.55 13.13
N PHE A 479 -16.69 5.55 13.27
CA PHE A 479 -15.83 6.59 12.69
C PHE A 479 -15.88 6.54 11.16
N ARG A 480 -15.75 5.35 10.56
CA ARG A 480 -15.84 5.16 9.11
C ARG A 480 -17.21 5.58 8.57
N GLN A 481 -18.28 5.24 9.27
CA GLN A 481 -19.63 5.66 8.90
C GLN A 481 -19.82 7.17 9.00
N TRP A 482 -19.25 7.80 10.03
CA TRP A 482 -19.25 9.26 10.14
C TRP A 482 -18.54 9.88 8.93
N LEU A 483 -17.31 9.42 8.64
CA LEU A 483 -16.49 9.95 7.55
C LEU A 483 -17.14 9.79 6.18
N ALA A 484 -17.64 8.60 5.85
CA ALA A 484 -18.27 8.29 4.56
C ALA A 484 -19.56 9.08 4.30
N ASN A 485 -20.21 9.57 5.36
CA ASN A 485 -21.45 10.34 5.28
C ASN A 485 -21.25 11.86 5.33
N ILE A 486 -20.00 12.35 5.44
CA ILE A 486 -19.72 13.77 5.28
C ILE A 486 -19.97 14.16 3.82
N LYS A 487 -20.75 15.20 3.62
CA LYS A 487 -21.00 15.82 2.31
C LYS A 487 -20.33 17.19 2.23
N PRO A 488 -19.92 17.65 1.03
CA PRO A 488 -19.18 18.90 0.88
C PRO A 488 -19.87 20.12 1.51
N LYS A 489 -21.20 20.16 1.44
CA LYS A 489 -22.05 21.27 1.91
C LYS A 489 -22.53 21.12 3.36
N ASP A 490 -22.11 20.08 4.08
CA ASP A 490 -22.53 19.88 5.47
C ASP A 490 -21.99 20.98 6.38
N LEU A 491 -22.72 21.26 7.47
CA LEU A 491 -22.23 22.14 8.53
C LEU A 491 -21.16 21.42 9.35
N MET A 492 -19.89 21.80 9.15
CA MET A 492 -18.71 21.17 9.76
C MET A 492 -18.83 21.00 11.27
N ASN A 493 -19.27 22.04 11.99
CA ASN A 493 -19.41 21.98 13.46
C ASN A 493 -20.47 20.97 13.92
N GLU A 494 -21.55 20.79 13.16
CA GLU A 494 -22.59 19.80 13.47
C GLU A 494 -22.06 18.38 13.28
N ARG A 495 -21.34 18.13 12.18
CA ARG A 495 -20.67 16.84 11.93
C ARG A 495 -19.63 16.51 12.99
N CYS A 496 -18.78 17.46 13.37
CA CYS A 496 -17.83 17.28 14.48
C CYS A 496 -18.56 16.95 15.79
N THR A 497 -19.63 17.69 16.11
CA THR A 497 -20.44 17.45 17.32
C THR A 497 -21.07 16.06 17.32
N GLN A 498 -21.60 15.62 16.19
CA GLN A 498 -22.17 14.28 15.99
C GLN A 498 -21.13 13.19 16.32
N TRP A 499 -19.91 13.32 15.78
CA TRP A 499 -18.82 12.40 16.07
C TRP A 499 -18.45 12.38 17.56
N ARG A 500 -18.19 13.56 18.15
CA ARG A 500 -17.80 13.70 19.56
C ARG A 500 -18.84 13.10 20.51
N ASN A 501 -20.13 13.26 20.22
CA ASN A 501 -21.23 12.67 20.99
C ASN A 501 -21.24 11.13 20.89
N THR A 502 -20.96 10.60 19.70
CA THR A 502 -20.86 9.14 19.46
C THR A 502 -19.70 8.56 20.26
N LEU A 503 -18.51 9.14 20.14
CA LEU A 503 -17.33 8.72 20.89
C LEU A 503 -17.54 8.83 22.40
N HIS A 504 -18.12 9.93 22.88
CA HIS A 504 -18.43 10.11 24.29
C HIS A 504 -19.36 9.00 24.80
N SER A 505 -20.39 8.64 24.03
CA SER A 505 -21.34 7.58 24.41
C SER A 505 -20.65 6.22 24.51
N ILE A 506 -19.80 5.87 23.54
CA ILE A 506 -19.02 4.61 23.55
C ILE A 506 -18.16 4.54 24.82
N LEU A 507 -17.36 5.57 25.09
CA LEU A 507 -16.44 5.58 26.22
C LEU A 507 -17.15 5.56 27.58
N ILE A 508 -18.28 6.25 27.69
CA ILE A 508 -19.09 6.25 28.92
C ILE A 508 -19.73 4.89 29.16
N ASN A 509 -20.27 4.25 28.12
CA ASN A 509 -20.89 2.94 28.25
C ASN A 509 -19.87 1.89 28.71
N GLU A 510 -18.67 1.90 28.12
CA GLU A 510 -17.58 1.01 28.51
C GLU A 510 -17.13 1.26 29.96
N ALA A 511 -16.93 2.53 30.34
CA ALA A 511 -16.56 2.88 31.72
C ALA A 511 -17.67 2.52 32.74
N LYS A 512 -18.95 2.67 32.36
CA LYS A 512 -20.10 2.24 33.19
C LYS A 512 -20.14 0.73 33.35
N GLY A 513 -19.93 -0.04 32.29
CA GLY A 513 -19.85 -1.49 32.38
C GLY A 513 -18.77 -1.96 33.37
N MET A 514 -17.65 -1.25 33.45
CA MET A 514 -16.62 -1.52 34.47
C MET A 514 -17.07 -1.18 35.90
N LEU A 515 -17.85 -0.10 36.06
CA LEU A 515 -18.41 0.31 37.34
C LEU A 515 -19.51 -0.65 37.83
N GLU A 516 -20.36 -1.15 36.94
CA GLU A 516 -21.43 -2.11 37.25
C GLU A 516 -20.85 -3.48 37.65
N ASN A 517 -19.72 -3.87 37.05
CA ASN A 517 -18.99 -5.09 37.38
C ASN A 517 -17.88 -4.88 38.43
N ALA A 518 -17.95 -3.78 39.19
CA ALA A 518 -16.96 -3.44 40.19
C ALA A 518 -17.03 -4.36 41.41
N THR A 519 -15.87 -4.74 41.95
CA THR A 519 -15.78 -5.55 43.15
C THR A 519 -15.85 -4.70 44.41
N LEU A 520 -16.08 -5.32 45.59
CA LEU A 520 -16.01 -4.61 46.87
C LEU A 520 -14.70 -3.84 47.04
N ARG A 521 -13.57 -4.44 46.61
CA ARG A 521 -12.25 -3.78 46.60
C ARG A 521 -12.25 -2.51 45.74
N ASP A 522 -12.89 -2.54 44.58
CA ASP A 522 -12.94 -1.38 43.69
C ASP A 522 -13.67 -0.20 44.34
N PHE A 523 -14.71 -0.48 45.14
CA PHE A 523 -15.45 0.53 45.91
C PHE A 523 -14.70 0.99 47.17
N THR A 524 -14.09 0.07 47.92
CA THR A 524 -13.26 0.43 49.09
C THR A 524 -12.05 1.25 48.69
N GLY A 525 -11.44 0.94 47.54
CA GLY A 525 -10.31 1.67 47.00
C GLY A 525 -9.01 1.46 47.79
N ARG A 526 -8.06 2.38 47.59
CA ARG A 526 -6.85 2.49 48.42
C ARG A 526 -6.97 3.68 49.37
N PRO A 527 -6.70 3.51 50.68
CA PRO A 527 -6.59 4.64 51.60
C PRO A 527 -5.40 5.52 51.20
N ALA A 528 -5.56 6.84 51.33
CA ALA A 528 -4.48 7.81 51.11
C ALA A 528 -3.29 7.51 52.04
N MET A 529 -2.07 7.44 51.50
CA MET A 529 -0.87 7.28 52.33
C MET A 529 -0.23 8.65 52.58
N GLN A 530 -0.27 9.08 53.85
CA GLN A 530 0.59 10.08 54.50
C GLN A 530 1.08 11.30 53.67
N SER A 531 0.20 11.93 52.89
CA SER A 531 0.38 13.35 52.52
C SER A 531 -0.98 14.05 52.48
N GLU A 532 -1.06 15.28 52.99
CA GLU A 532 -2.30 16.07 53.12
C GLU A 532 -3.00 16.38 51.77
N LYS A 533 -2.48 15.90 50.64
CA LYS A 533 -3.01 16.12 49.29
C LYS A 533 -3.57 14.86 48.61
N GLU A 534 -3.44 13.67 49.18
CA GLU A 534 -3.99 12.45 48.58
C GLU A 534 -5.41 12.17 49.06
N THR A 535 -6.35 12.11 48.12
CA THR A 535 -7.73 11.67 48.39
C THR A 535 -7.84 10.16 48.18
N THR A 536 -8.79 9.51 48.86
CA THR A 536 -9.05 8.07 48.68
C THR A 536 -9.37 7.78 47.21
N LYS A 537 -8.60 6.88 46.60
CA LYS A 537 -8.77 6.49 45.20
C LYS A 537 -9.62 5.23 45.12
N ASN A 538 -10.83 5.34 44.58
CA ASN A 538 -11.76 4.23 44.34
C ASN A 538 -12.39 4.36 42.95
N ILE A 539 -13.16 3.37 42.53
CA ILE A 539 -13.71 3.34 41.17
C ILE A 539 -14.69 4.49 40.90
N VAL A 540 -15.41 4.98 41.91
CA VAL A 540 -16.36 6.09 41.78
C VAL A 540 -15.61 7.41 41.56
N THR A 541 -14.53 7.66 42.31
CA THR A 541 -13.70 8.85 42.13
C THR A 541 -12.96 8.82 40.81
N ALA A 542 -12.41 7.66 40.41
CA ALA A 542 -11.79 7.47 39.10
C ALA A 542 -12.78 7.72 37.94
N TYR A 543 -13.98 7.15 38.01
CA TYR A 543 -15.04 7.38 37.02
C TYR A 543 -15.47 8.85 36.96
N SER A 544 -15.63 9.52 38.11
CA SER A 544 -15.97 10.95 38.15
C SER A 544 -14.89 11.83 37.52
N ILE A 545 -13.61 11.56 37.81
CA ILE A 545 -12.46 12.25 37.18
C ILE A 545 -12.45 12.01 35.67
N PHE A 546 -12.63 10.76 35.24
CA PHE A 546 -12.73 10.39 33.84
C PHE A 546 -13.82 11.17 33.11
N THR A 547 -15.05 11.13 33.61
CA THR A 547 -16.19 11.85 33.00
C THR A 547 -15.98 13.36 32.98
N SER A 548 -15.39 13.94 34.03
CA SER A 548 -15.05 15.36 34.05
C SER A 548 -14.00 15.73 33.01
N ARG A 549 -12.95 14.92 32.85
CA ARG A 549 -11.90 15.16 31.84
C ARG A 549 -12.45 15.04 30.42
N LEU A 550 -13.30 14.04 30.17
CA LEU A 550 -13.94 13.85 28.87
C LEU A 550 -14.84 15.05 28.51
N LYS A 551 -15.64 15.55 29.47
CA LYS A 551 -16.45 16.77 29.29
C LYS A 551 -15.62 18.05 29.08
N LYS A 552 -14.41 18.11 29.64
CA LYS A 552 -13.49 19.25 29.41
C LYS A 552 -12.89 19.20 28.01
N LEU A 553 -12.61 18.00 27.49
CA LEU A 553 -12.11 17.81 26.13
C LEU A 553 -13.14 18.29 25.10
N SER A 554 -14.43 17.98 25.28
CA SER A 554 -15.49 18.38 24.35
C SER A 554 -15.80 19.88 24.30
N LYS A 555 -15.32 20.66 25.28
CA LYS A 555 -15.48 22.12 25.34
C LYS A 555 -14.33 22.88 24.67
N LYS A 556 -13.28 22.17 24.26
CA LYS A 556 -12.21 22.68 23.40
C LYS A 556 -12.55 22.38 21.95
#